data_AF-A0AAW1XVL8-F1
#
_entry.id   AF-A0AAW1XVL8-F1
#
_cell.length_a   1.000
_cell.length_b   1.000
_cell.length_c   1.000
_cell.angle_alpha   90.00
_cell.angle_beta   90.00
_cell.angle_gamma   90.00
#
_symmetry.space_group_name_H-M   'P 1'
#
loop_
_entity.id
_entity.type
_entity.pdbx_description
1 polymer ?
#
loop_
_entity_poly.entity_id
_entity_poly.type
_entity_poly.pdbx_seq_one_letter_code
_entity_poly.pdbx_strand_id
1 'polypeptide(L)'
;MFVVTKKIQKTCIALDRWQRRTFRDRQERISEVCQRLAVLLELPLTPSTVEEKQSLMGRLQQLTSQEEVYWTQRAKVAWLKDGDGNTKYFHRRASNRRRTNKVEGLFDENGVWREDDLGMEEVVTTYFQKMFSAGSVDQMCVDATLAAIQPCVTDSMNQLLCAPYSAEEVRVALFQMYPTKSPGPDGMPPLFYQHYWDTIGDDVTIAVQNLLHSGQLLKQIKFTHICLIPKVANPTSMLI
;
A
#
# COMPACT_ATOMS: atom_id res chain seq x y z
N MET A 1 -13.93 13.41 10.40
CA MET A 1 -13.86 12.58 9.16
C MET A 1 -13.72 13.42 7.88
N PHE A 2 -14.62 14.37 7.57
CA PHE A 2 -14.54 15.17 6.33
C PHE A 2 -13.26 16.03 6.23
N VAL A 3 -12.81 16.59 7.36
CA VAL A 3 -11.59 17.42 7.45
C VAL A 3 -10.36 16.62 7.05
N VAL A 4 -10.12 15.48 7.70
CA VAL A 4 -8.95 14.63 7.45
C VAL A 4 -8.92 14.13 6.00
N THR A 5 -10.06 13.66 5.46
CA THR A 5 -10.14 13.17 4.08
C THR A 5 -9.81 14.26 3.06
N LYS A 6 -10.34 15.49 3.24
CA LYS A 6 -10.02 16.62 2.35
C LYS A 6 -8.57 17.06 2.46
N LYS A 7 -8.01 17.09 3.67
CA LYS A 7 -6.59 17.45 3.89
C LYS A 7 -5.68 16.45 3.19
N ILE A 8 -5.90 15.14 3.40
CA ILE A 8 -5.13 14.07 2.74
C ILE A 8 -5.24 14.19 1.22
N GLN A 9 -6.46 14.33 0.68
CA GLN A 9 -6.66 14.44 -0.77
C GLN A 9 -5.87 15.61 -1.39
N LYS A 10 -5.88 16.78 -0.75
CA LYS A 10 -5.09 17.94 -1.20
C LYS A 10 -3.59 17.65 -1.16
N THR A 11 -3.12 17.01 -0.08
CA THR A 11 -1.72 16.61 0.06
C THR A 11 -1.32 15.62 -1.03
N CYS A 12 -2.15 14.62 -1.34
CA CYS A 12 -1.88 13.66 -2.42
C CYS A 12 -1.70 14.33 -3.77
N ILE A 13 -2.60 15.26 -4.12
CA ILE A 13 -2.51 16.00 -5.39
C ILE A 13 -1.23 16.86 -5.45
N ALA A 14 -0.88 17.51 -4.34
CA ALA A 14 0.34 18.32 -4.26
C ALA A 14 1.60 17.45 -4.38
N LEU A 15 1.64 16.30 -3.71
CA LEU A 15 2.75 15.35 -3.76
C LEU A 15 2.88 14.69 -5.13
N ASP A 16 1.79 14.31 -5.80
CA ASP A 16 1.84 13.78 -7.17
C ASP A 16 2.40 14.84 -8.13
N ARG A 17 1.94 16.10 -8.03
CA ARG A 17 2.48 17.19 -8.85
C ARG A 17 3.96 17.43 -8.58
N TRP A 18 4.37 17.43 -7.32
CA TRP A 18 5.77 17.58 -6.93
C TRP A 18 6.61 16.40 -7.46
N GLN A 19 6.14 15.17 -7.28
CA GLN A 19 6.78 13.95 -7.75
C GLN A 19 7.04 13.99 -9.26
N ARG A 20 6.03 14.39 -10.05
CA ARG A 20 6.17 14.52 -11.51
C ARG A 20 7.18 15.59 -11.91
N ARG A 21 7.29 16.69 -11.16
CA ARG A 21 8.23 17.78 -11.45
C ARG A 21 9.66 17.45 -11.04
N THR A 22 9.83 16.76 -9.91
CA THR A 22 11.15 16.54 -9.32
C THR A 22 11.81 15.25 -9.82
N PHE A 23 11.02 14.25 -10.19
CA PHE A 23 11.54 12.90 -10.45
C PHE A 23 11.25 12.34 -11.85
N ARG A 24 10.53 13.04 -12.73
CA ARG A 24 10.35 12.59 -14.12
C ARG A 24 11.68 12.34 -14.81
N ASP A 25 12.62 13.24 -14.59
CA ASP A 25 13.89 13.26 -15.34
C ASP A 25 15.00 12.56 -14.54
N ARG A 26 14.67 11.70 -13.55
CA ARG A 26 15.70 11.07 -12.70
C ARG A 26 16.61 10.16 -13.53
N GLN A 27 16.05 9.38 -14.44
CA GLN A 27 16.83 8.51 -15.33
C GLN A 27 17.71 9.32 -16.28
N GLU A 28 17.18 10.43 -16.80
CA GLU A 28 17.92 11.36 -17.65
C GLU A 28 19.06 12.01 -16.88
N ARG A 29 18.83 12.49 -15.66
CA ARG A 29 19.86 13.06 -14.77
C ARG A 29 20.95 12.05 -14.40
N ILE A 30 20.61 10.78 -14.16
CA ILE A 30 21.59 9.72 -13.95
C ILE A 30 22.43 9.54 -15.22
N SER A 31 21.79 9.51 -16.40
CA SER A 31 22.48 9.39 -17.68
C SER A 31 23.41 10.57 -17.95
N GLU A 32 22.97 11.80 -17.69
CA GLU A 32 23.77 13.03 -17.84
C GLU A 32 24.99 13.02 -16.92
N VAL A 33 24.82 12.67 -15.64
CA VAL A 33 25.91 12.58 -14.67
C VAL A 33 26.92 11.50 -15.09
N CYS A 34 26.45 10.34 -15.55
CA CYS A 34 27.30 9.28 -16.08
C CYS A 34 28.08 9.71 -17.33
N GLN A 35 27.43 10.40 -18.28
CA GLN A 35 28.09 10.93 -19.48
C GLN A 35 29.16 11.96 -19.11
N ARG A 36 28.87 12.88 -18.18
CA ARG A 36 29.84 13.88 -17.74
C ARG A 36 31.03 13.25 -17.01
N LEU A 37 30.78 12.24 -16.17
CA LEU A 37 31.85 11.46 -15.53
C LEU A 37 32.72 10.74 -16.55
N ALA A 38 32.15 10.18 -17.63
CA ALA A 38 32.92 9.54 -18.69
C ALA A 38 33.87 10.53 -19.39
N VAL A 39 33.39 11.74 -19.70
CA VAL A 39 34.22 12.80 -20.29
C VAL A 39 35.36 13.24 -19.34
N LEU A 40 35.07 13.39 -18.04
CA LEU A 40 36.07 13.77 -17.05
C LEU A 40 37.15 12.71 -16.82
N LEU A 41 36.89 11.44 -17.14
CA LEU A 41 37.90 10.37 -17.07
C LEU A 41 38.91 10.43 -18.22
N GLU A 42 38.57 11.06 -19.34
CA GLU A 42 39.47 11.24 -20.49
C GLU A 42 40.29 12.53 -20.42
N LEU A 43 39.91 13.46 -19.53
CA LEU A 43 40.60 14.72 -19.33
C LEU A 43 41.81 14.59 -18.39
N PRO A 44 42.85 15.43 -18.57
CA PRO A 44 44.00 15.44 -17.67
C PRO A 44 43.60 15.77 -16.23
N LEU A 45 44.30 15.14 -15.29
CA LEU A 45 44.11 15.33 -13.86
C LEU A 45 44.59 16.72 -13.45
N THR A 46 43.63 17.62 -13.27
CA THR A 46 43.82 18.96 -12.70
C THR A 46 43.05 19.05 -11.39
N PRO A 47 43.42 19.93 -10.46
CA PRO A 47 42.67 20.12 -9.21
C PRO A 47 41.16 20.37 -9.45
N SER A 48 40.82 21.12 -10.51
CA SER A 48 39.44 21.39 -10.91
C SER A 48 38.71 20.15 -11.42
N THR A 49 39.35 19.30 -12.24
CA THR A 49 38.71 18.07 -12.74
C THR A 49 38.53 17.03 -11.63
N VAL A 50 39.42 17.00 -10.64
CA VAL A 50 39.29 16.14 -9.46
C VAL A 50 38.12 16.56 -8.58
N GLU A 51 37.95 17.86 -8.33
CA GLU A 51 36.84 18.40 -7.54
C GLU A 51 35.48 18.17 -8.23
N GLU A 52 35.39 18.42 -9.54
CA GLU A 52 34.17 18.16 -10.31
C GLU A 52 33.81 16.67 -10.30
N LYS A 53 34.80 15.78 -10.43
CA LYS A 53 34.61 14.33 -10.35
C LYS A 53 34.06 13.89 -8.99
N GLN A 54 34.62 14.40 -7.88
CA GLN A 54 34.13 14.07 -6.54
C GLN A 54 32.68 14.51 -6.34
N SER A 55 32.35 15.73 -6.76
CA SER A 55 30.99 16.27 -6.70
C SER A 55 29.99 15.43 -7.51
N LEU A 56 30.35 15.05 -8.74
CA LEU A 56 29.51 14.22 -9.60
C LEU A 56 29.36 12.78 -9.08
N MET A 57 30.41 12.18 -8.52
CA MET A 57 30.32 10.88 -7.87
C MET A 57 29.38 10.90 -6.66
N GLY A 58 29.46 11.93 -5.82
CA GLY A 58 28.53 12.10 -4.69
C GLY A 58 27.08 12.28 -5.16
N ARG A 59 26.88 13.07 -6.22
CA ARG A 59 25.55 13.25 -6.83
C ARG A 59 25.01 11.98 -7.46
N LEU A 60 25.85 11.19 -8.12
CA LEU A 60 25.47 9.88 -8.68
C LEU A 60 25.03 8.93 -7.56
N GLN A 61 25.82 8.82 -6.49
CA GLN A 61 25.50 7.98 -5.33
C GLN A 61 24.16 8.38 -4.69
N GLN A 62 23.88 9.68 -4.57
CA GLN A 62 22.61 10.17 -4.06
C GLN A 62 21.42 9.81 -4.98
N LEU A 63 21.59 9.93 -6.30
CA LEU A 63 20.52 9.60 -7.25
C LEU A 63 20.24 8.10 -7.28
N THR A 64 21.28 7.26 -7.24
CA THR A 64 21.15 5.81 -7.21
C THR A 64 20.52 5.31 -5.91
N SER A 65 20.88 5.86 -4.75
CA SER A 65 20.24 5.49 -3.48
C SER A 65 18.75 5.84 -3.43
N GLN A 66 18.35 6.96 -4.03
CA GLN A 66 16.94 7.31 -4.18
C GLN A 66 16.17 6.37 -5.11
N GLU A 67 16.79 5.90 -6.20
CA GLU A 67 16.22 4.86 -7.05
C GLU A 67 16.08 3.54 -6.30
N GLU A 68 17.09 3.15 -5.54
CA GLU A 68 17.09 1.92 -4.76
C GLU A 68 15.95 1.89 -3.75
N VAL A 69 15.76 2.97 -2.98
CA VAL A 69 14.62 3.10 -2.06
C VAL A 69 13.28 2.97 -2.80
N TYR A 70 13.16 3.64 -3.96
CA TYR A 70 11.96 3.59 -4.79
C TYR A 70 11.65 2.16 -5.29
N TRP A 71 12.64 1.46 -5.82
CA TRP A 71 12.47 0.11 -6.34
C TRP A 71 12.25 -0.93 -5.24
N THR A 72 12.94 -0.79 -4.11
CA THR A 72 12.77 -1.64 -2.92
C THR A 72 11.34 -1.56 -2.38
N GLN A 73 10.79 -0.34 -2.26
CA GLN A 73 9.39 -0.15 -1.85
C GLN A 73 8.41 -0.81 -2.82
N ARG A 74 8.63 -0.68 -4.13
CA ARG A 74 7.75 -1.30 -5.15
C ARG A 74 7.87 -2.82 -5.23
N ALA A 75 9.06 -3.36 -4.98
CA ALA A 75 9.32 -4.79 -5.01
C ALA A 75 8.70 -5.52 -3.79
N LYS A 76 8.41 -4.79 -2.70
CA LYS A 76 7.92 -5.35 -1.42
C LYS A 76 8.80 -6.50 -0.91
N VAL A 77 10.12 -6.39 -1.10
CA VAL A 77 11.08 -7.40 -0.66
C VAL A 77 11.60 -6.98 0.72
N ALA A 78 11.19 -7.70 1.76
CA ALA A 78 11.66 -7.48 3.14
C ALA A 78 12.99 -8.20 3.45
N TRP A 79 13.44 -9.08 2.55
CA TRP A 79 14.56 -9.97 2.78
C TRP A 79 15.39 -10.08 1.50
N LEU A 80 16.45 -9.29 1.40
CA LEU A 80 17.61 -9.70 0.62
C LEU A 80 18.85 -9.11 1.31
N LYS A 81 19.61 -10.02 1.93
CA LYS A 81 20.89 -9.74 2.57
C LYS A 81 22.05 -9.72 1.56
N ASP A 82 21.77 -9.91 0.27
CA ASP A 82 22.79 -9.97 -0.78
C ASP A 82 22.32 -9.24 -2.06
N GLY A 83 22.88 -8.04 -2.30
CA GLY A 83 22.99 -7.44 -3.63
C GLY A 83 22.48 -6.00 -3.75
N ASP A 84 23.25 -5.04 -3.24
CA ASP A 84 23.11 -3.55 -3.28
C ASP A 84 23.08 -2.92 -4.70
N GLY A 85 22.43 -3.53 -5.68
CA GLY A 85 22.39 -3.00 -7.04
C GLY A 85 21.00 -3.01 -7.63
N ASN A 86 20.55 -1.87 -8.17
CA ASN A 86 19.44 -1.76 -9.13
C ASN A 86 19.78 -2.53 -10.42
N THR A 87 19.79 -3.86 -10.33
CA THR A 87 20.23 -4.76 -11.39
C THR A 87 19.06 -5.18 -12.25
N LYS A 88 19.35 -5.55 -13.50
CA LYS A 88 18.39 -6.23 -14.41
C LYS A 88 17.68 -7.41 -13.72
N TYR A 89 18.26 -8.00 -12.68
CA TYR A 89 17.66 -9.04 -11.87
C TYR A 89 16.37 -8.58 -11.18
N PHE A 90 16.34 -7.42 -10.49
CA PHE A 90 15.14 -6.94 -9.82
C PHE A 90 14.02 -6.59 -10.82
N HIS A 91 14.37 -5.94 -11.92
CA HIS A 91 13.43 -5.70 -13.01
C HIS A 91 12.89 -7.00 -13.61
N ARG A 92 13.76 -7.99 -13.88
CA ARG A 92 13.35 -9.29 -14.42
C ARG A 92 12.51 -10.08 -13.42
N ARG A 93 12.81 -10.01 -12.12
CA ARG A 93 12.04 -10.65 -11.05
C ARG A 93 10.67 -10.01 -10.89
N ALA A 94 10.59 -8.69 -10.94
CA ALA A 94 9.32 -7.95 -10.92
C ALA A 94 8.46 -8.27 -12.17
N SER A 95 9.07 -8.27 -13.36
CA SER A 95 8.39 -8.64 -14.61
C SER A 95 7.94 -10.10 -14.61
N ASN A 96 8.78 -11.02 -14.12
CA ASN A 96 8.42 -12.43 -14.04
C ASN A 96 7.26 -12.62 -13.04
N ARG A 97 7.32 -12.00 -11.85
CA ARG A 97 6.22 -12.01 -10.89
C ARG A 97 4.94 -11.41 -11.48
N ARG A 98 5.02 -10.33 -12.25
CA ARG A 98 3.86 -9.74 -12.95
C ARG A 98 3.27 -10.73 -13.95
N ARG A 99 4.11 -11.46 -14.69
CA ARG A 99 3.68 -12.49 -15.64
C ARG A 99 3.03 -13.68 -14.93
N THR A 100 3.66 -14.22 -13.88
CA THR A 100 3.14 -15.37 -13.12
C THR A 100 1.88 -15.04 -12.34
N ASN A 101 1.73 -13.79 -11.87
CA ASN A 101 0.55 -13.33 -11.15
C ASN A 101 -0.55 -12.80 -12.08
N LYS A 102 -0.32 -12.78 -13.41
CA LYS A 102 -1.34 -12.35 -14.35
C LYS A 102 -2.42 -13.44 -14.39
N VAL A 103 -3.64 -13.06 -14.04
CA VAL A 103 -4.83 -13.89 -14.25
C VAL A 103 -5.22 -13.70 -15.72
N GLU A 104 -5.24 -14.79 -16.48
CA GLU A 104 -5.56 -14.74 -17.92
C GLU A 104 -7.07 -14.72 -18.17
N GLY A 105 -7.83 -15.35 -17.28
CA GLY A 105 -9.29 -15.35 -17.28
C GLY A 105 -9.80 -16.12 -16.07
N LEU A 106 -11.11 -16.03 -15.86
CA LEU A 106 -11.82 -16.72 -14.78
C LEU A 106 -13.10 -17.35 -15.32
N PHE A 107 -13.45 -18.52 -14.80
CA PHE A 107 -14.78 -19.09 -15.00
C PHE A 107 -15.81 -18.34 -14.14
N ASP A 108 -16.96 -18.03 -14.72
CA ASP A 108 -18.13 -17.53 -13.99
C ASP A 108 -18.89 -18.65 -13.26
N GLU A 109 -19.93 -18.30 -12.50
CA GLU A 109 -20.75 -19.28 -11.76
C GLU A 109 -21.46 -20.29 -12.67
N ASN A 110 -21.62 -19.97 -13.97
CA ASN A 110 -22.25 -20.84 -14.97
C ASN A 110 -21.21 -21.69 -15.73
N GLY A 111 -19.93 -21.61 -15.36
CA GLY A 111 -18.84 -22.33 -16.02
C GLY A 111 -18.40 -21.74 -17.35
N VAL A 112 -18.74 -20.48 -17.66
CA VAL A 112 -18.31 -19.78 -18.87
C VAL A 112 -16.96 -19.10 -18.61
N TRP A 113 -16.00 -19.29 -19.50
CA TRP A 113 -14.69 -18.65 -19.43
C TRP A 113 -14.79 -17.17 -19.81
N ARG A 114 -14.36 -16.28 -18.91
CA ARG A 114 -14.27 -14.83 -19.12
C ARG A 114 -12.81 -14.40 -19.12
N GLU A 115 -12.35 -13.89 -20.24
CA GLU A 115 -10.98 -13.34 -20.43
C GLU A 115 -10.97 -11.83 -20.67
N ASP A 116 -12.14 -11.25 -20.96
CA ASP A 116 -12.31 -9.82 -21.16
C ASP A 116 -12.34 -9.07 -19.81
N ASP A 117 -11.81 -7.84 -19.80
CA ASP A 117 -11.70 -7.04 -18.58
C ASP A 117 -13.06 -6.83 -17.90
N LEU A 118 -14.14 -6.64 -18.68
CA LEU A 118 -15.50 -6.44 -18.17
C LEU A 118 -16.08 -7.72 -17.56
N GLY A 119 -15.92 -8.86 -18.25
CA GLY A 119 -16.35 -10.16 -17.75
C GLY A 119 -15.60 -10.57 -16.48
N MET A 120 -14.29 -10.32 -16.42
CA MET A 120 -13.52 -10.55 -15.19
C MET A 120 -13.97 -9.64 -14.04
N GLU A 121 -14.23 -8.36 -14.30
CA GLU A 121 -14.77 -7.42 -13.30
C GLU A 121 -16.11 -7.91 -12.75
N GLU A 122 -17.01 -8.37 -13.62
CA GLU A 122 -18.32 -8.89 -13.24
C GLU A 122 -18.19 -10.14 -12.35
N VAL A 123 -17.35 -11.11 -12.74
CA VAL A 123 -17.11 -12.34 -11.96
C VAL A 123 -16.59 -12.00 -10.56
N VAL A 124 -15.58 -11.14 -10.48
CA VAL A 124 -14.95 -10.74 -9.21
C VAL A 124 -15.93 -9.97 -8.33
N THR A 125 -16.66 -9.02 -8.92
CA THR A 125 -17.61 -8.18 -8.19
C THR A 125 -18.76 -9.00 -7.65
N THR A 126 -19.34 -9.88 -8.47
CA THR A 126 -20.45 -10.78 -8.07
C THR A 126 -20.01 -11.71 -6.96
N TYR A 127 -18.83 -12.30 -7.08
CA TYR A 127 -18.26 -13.18 -6.05
C TYR A 127 -18.12 -12.46 -4.70
N PHE A 128 -17.48 -11.28 -4.67
CA PHE A 128 -17.30 -10.55 -3.41
C PHE A 128 -18.61 -9.99 -2.88
N GLN A 129 -19.54 -9.56 -3.73
CA GLN A 129 -20.89 -9.16 -3.31
C GLN A 129 -21.60 -10.32 -2.61
N LYS A 130 -21.58 -11.51 -3.18
CA LYS A 130 -22.19 -12.72 -2.58
C LYS A 130 -21.51 -13.10 -1.27
N MET A 131 -20.18 -13.06 -1.22
CA MET A 131 -19.40 -13.36 -0.01
C MET A 131 -19.68 -12.37 1.14
N PHE A 132 -19.78 -11.07 0.84
CA PHE A 132 -20.02 -10.03 1.84
C PHE A 132 -21.51 -9.74 2.08
N SER A 133 -22.41 -10.44 1.39
CA SER A 133 -23.84 -10.41 1.68
C SER A 133 -24.16 -11.40 2.78
N ALA A 134 -24.92 -10.97 3.77
CA ALA A 134 -25.40 -11.87 4.81
C ALA A 134 -26.36 -12.90 4.19
N GLY A 135 -26.09 -14.19 4.44
CA GLY A 135 -27.11 -15.22 4.24
C GLY A 135 -28.24 -15.07 5.25
N SER A 136 -29.34 -15.79 5.03
CA SER A 136 -30.39 -15.94 6.04
C SER A 136 -29.78 -16.63 7.27
N VAL A 137 -29.76 -15.93 8.40
CA VAL A 137 -29.31 -16.48 9.68
C VAL A 137 -30.52 -17.08 10.39
N ASP A 138 -30.42 -18.35 10.79
CA ASP A 138 -31.38 -18.93 11.73
C ASP A 138 -31.08 -18.40 13.14
N GLN A 139 -31.88 -17.42 13.57
CA GLN A 139 -31.71 -16.79 14.88
C GLN A 139 -31.85 -17.80 16.02
N MET A 140 -32.68 -18.84 15.87
CA MET A 140 -32.84 -19.86 16.91
C MET A 140 -31.56 -20.68 17.08
N CYS A 141 -30.89 -21.00 15.98
CA CYS A 141 -29.60 -21.69 16.00
C CYS A 141 -28.51 -20.83 16.67
N VAL A 142 -28.47 -19.52 16.36
CA VAL A 142 -27.53 -18.59 17.00
C VAL A 142 -27.77 -18.51 18.50
N ASP A 143 -29.02 -18.31 18.92
CA ASP A 143 -29.37 -18.17 20.34
C ASP A 143 -29.07 -19.45 21.12
N ALA A 144 -29.38 -20.62 20.54
CA ALA A 144 -29.06 -21.92 21.14
C ALA A 144 -27.53 -22.12 21.28
N THR A 145 -26.76 -21.69 20.28
CA THR A 145 -25.30 -21.76 20.31
C THR A 145 -24.73 -20.83 21.38
N LEU A 146 -25.22 -19.59 21.47
CA LEU A 146 -24.80 -18.62 22.48
C LEU A 146 -25.16 -19.07 23.89
N ALA A 147 -26.34 -19.68 24.08
CA ALA A 147 -26.77 -20.20 25.38
C ALA A 147 -25.89 -21.38 25.88
N ALA A 148 -25.27 -22.13 24.96
CA ALA A 148 -24.34 -23.21 25.30
C ALA A 148 -22.95 -22.70 25.72
N ILE A 149 -22.61 -21.43 25.46
CA ILE A 149 -21.32 -20.83 25.80
C ILE A 149 -21.38 -20.28 27.22
N GLN A 150 -20.52 -20.78 28.11
CA GLN A 150 -20.38 -20.20 29.44
C GLN A 150 -19.72 -18.82 29.39
N PRO A 151 -20.32 -17.78 30.01
CA PRO A 151 -19.72 -16.46 30.10
C PRO A 151 -18.38 -16.51 30.85
N CYS A 152 -17.31 -16.06 30.19
CA CYS A 152 -15.97 -15.95 30.78
C CYS A 152 -15.51 -14.49 30.97
N VAL A 153 -16.27 -13.54 30.45
CA VAL A 153 -16.01 -12.10 30.58
C VAL A 153 -16.70 -11.60 31.84
N THR A 154 -15.91 -11.11 32.80
CA THR A 154 -16.45 -10.51 34.03
C THR A 154 -17.06 -9.14 33.76
N ASP A 155 -17.90 -8.64 34.67
CA ASP A 155 -18.50 -7.31 34.52
C ASP A 155 -17.46 -6.20 34.41
N SER A 156 -16.34 -6.30 35.13
CA SER A 156 -15.25 -5.32 35.04
C SER A 156 -14.54 -5.38 33.68
N MET A 157 -14.34 -6.57 33.12
CA MET A 157 -13.82 -6.73 31.76
C MET A 157 -14.80 -6.16 30.74
N ASN A 158 -16.10 -6.41 30.92
CA ASN A 158 -17.12 -5.92 30.01
C ASN A 158 -17.19 -4.38 30.04
N GLN A 159 -17.12 -3.77 31.22
CA GLN A 159 -17.03 -2.31 31.36
C GLN A 159 -15.81 -1.73 30.64
N LEU A 160 -14.65 -2.40 30.71
CA LEU A 160 -13.45 -1.99 29.99
C LEU A 160 -13.61 -2.14 28.47
N LEU A 161 -14.16 -3.27 28.01
CA LEU A 161 -14.36 -3.56 26.58
C LEU A 161 -15.41 -2.67 25.93
N CYS A 162 -16.39 -2.19 26.71
CA CYS A 162 -17.43 -1.27 26.26
C CYS A 162 -17.09 0.21 26.53
N ALA A 163 -15.90 0.52 27.05
CA ALA A 163 -15.49 1.89 27.28
C ALA A 163 -15.30 2.66 25.95
N PRO A 164 -15.46 3.99 25.96
CA PRO A 164 -15.19 4.80 24.77
C PRO A 164 -13.73 4.69 24.31
N TYR A 165 -13.52 4.62 23.00
CA TYR A 165 -12.18 4.56 22.41
C TYR A 165 -11.38 5.83 22.73
N SER A 166 -10.20 5.65 23.30
CA SER A 166 -9.25 6.70 23.64
C SER A 166 -8.39 7.13 22.44
N ALA A 167 -7.83 8.34 22.52
CA ALA A 167 -6.87 8.83 21.52
C ALA A 167 -5.61 7.96 21.46
N GLU A 168 -5.17 7.44 22.60
CA GLU A 168 -3.98 6.60 22.69
C GLU A 168 -4.20 5.24 22.01
N GLU A 169 -5.39 4.63 22.12
CA GLU A 169 -5.70 3.39 21.40
C GLU A 169 -5.64 3.60 19.88
N VAL A 170 -6.15 4.72 19.37
CA VAL A 170 -6.06 5.06 17.94
C VAL A 170 -4.60 5.19 17.52
N ARG A 171 -3.78 5.87 18.32
CA ARG A 171 -2.35 6.04 18.06
C ARG A 171 -1.63 4.69 18.07
N VAL A 172 -1.81 3.88 19.11
CA VAL A 172 -1.17 2.57 19.25
C VAL A 172 -1.54 1.67 18.08
N ALA A 173 -2.82 1.60 17.70
CA ALA A 173 -3.28 0.79 16.58
C ALA A 173 -2.62 1.20 15.26
N LEU A 174 -2.48 2.52 15.01
CA LEU A 174 -1.79 3.01 13.81
C LEU A 174 -0.29 2.68 13.82
N PHE A 175 0.38 2.82 14.96
CA PHE A 175 1.83 2.58 15.08
C PHE A 175 2.19 1.08 15.10
N GLN A 176 1.24 0.19 15.38
CA GLN A 176 1.41 -1.26 15.19
C GLN A 176 1.44 -1.66 13.71
N MET A 177 0.96 -0.82 12.79
CA MET A 177 0.99 -1.11 11.36
C MET A 177 2.43 -1.04 10.83
N TYR A 178 2.82 -2.02 10.00
CA TYR A 178 4.13 -1.97 9.35
C TYR A 178 4.18 -0.77 8.36
N PRO A 179 5.22 0.08 8.39
CA PRO A 179 5.18 1.39 7.74
C PRO A 179 4.97 1.36 6.22
N THR A 180 5.50 0.35 5.52
CA THR A 180 5.48 0.25 4.05
C THR A 180 4.40 -0.69 3.52
N LYS A 181 3.31 -0.92 4.27
CA LYS A 181 2.13 -1.66 3.78
C LYS A 181 1.46 -0.90 2.63
N SER A 182 0.66 -1.65 1.84
CA SER A 182 -0.07 -1.08 0.71
C SER A 182 -0.93 0.11 1.16
N PRO A 183 -0.89 1.25 0.46
CA PRO A 183 -1.83 2.33 0.69
C PRO A 183 -3.24 1.95 0.24
N GLY A 184 -4.24 2.67 0.76
CA GLY A 184 -5.60 2.63 0.21
C GLY A 184 -5.72 3.47 -1.06
N PRO A 185 -6.96 3.76 -1.53
CA PRO A 185 -7.20 4.68 -2.63
C PRO A 185 -6.72 6.13 -2.37
N ASP A 186 -6.43 6.45 -1.10
CA ASP A 186 -5.81 7.69 -0.69
C ASP A 186 -4.33 7.76 -1.09
N GLY A 187 -3.67 6.64 -1.41
CA GLY A 187 -2.28 6.61 -1.84
C GLY A 187 -1.26 6.82 -0.72
N MET A 188 -1.69 6.89 0.55
CA MET A 188 -0.82 7.14 1.70
C MET A 188 -0.55 5.84 2.48
N PRO A 189 0.71 5.39 2.59
CA PRO A 189 1.04 4.22 3.41
C PRO A 189 1.02 4.58 4.91
N PRO A 190 0.99 3.60 5.83
CA PRO A 190 1.04 3.86 7.27
C PRO A 190 2.21 4.76 7.71
N LEU A 191 3.37 4.66 7.04
CA LEU A 191 4.53 5.52 7.26
C LEU A 191 4.19 7.02 7.22
N PHE A 192 3.31 7.45 6.31
CA PHE A 192 2.91 8.86 6.22
C PHE A 192 2.24 9.31 7.52
N TYR A 193 1.30 8.51 8.02
CA TYR A 193 0.55 8.84 9.23
C TYR A 193 1.42 8.77 10.48
N GLN A 194 2.33 7.81 10.55
CA GLN A 194 3.28 7.66 11.65
C GLN A 194 4.29 8.83 11.69
N HIS A 195 4.80 9.24 10.53
CA HIS A 195 5.81 10.30 10.45
C HIS A 195 5.22 11.69 10.69
N TYR A 196 4.00 11.97 10.21
CA TYR A 196 3.34 13.27 10.35
C TYR A 196 2.30 13.29 11.48
N TRP A 197 2.37 12.35 12.43
CA TRP A 197 1.37 12.19 13.49
C TRP A 197 1.17 13.48 14.29
N ASP A 198 2.23 14.21 14.61
CA ASP A 198 2.13 15.48 15.36
C ASP A 198 1.33 16.56 14.62
N THR A 199 1.18 16.44 13.29
CA THR A 199 0.42 17.39 12.46
C THR A 199 -1.00 16.93 12.18
N ILE A 200 -1.23 15.62 12.00
CA ILE A 200 -2.54 15.09 11.55
C ILE A 200 -3.23 14.18 12.56
N GLY A 201 -2.57 13.84 13.66
CA GLY A 201 -3.00 12.83 14.63
C GLY A 201 -4.32 13.19 15.29
N ASP A 202 -4.54 14.46 15.63
CA ASP A 202 -5.81 14.94 16.20
C ASP A 202 -6.97 14.79 15.21
N ASP A 203 -6.76 15.20 13.96
CA ASP A 203 -7.78 15.07 12.91
C ASP A 203 -8.13 13.60 12.62
N VAL A 204 -7.13 12.72 12.62
CA VAL A 204 -7.29 11.27 12.45
C VAL A 204 -8.06 10.69 13.64
N THR A 205 -7.67 11.04 14.86
CA THR A 205 -8.29 10.56 16.10
C THR A 205 -9.76 10.94 16.16
N ILE A 206 -10.07 12.22 15.92
CA ILE A 206 -11.45 12.71 15.87
C ILE A 206 -12.24 11.98 14.77
N ALA A 207 -11.62 11.68 13.63
CA ALA A 207 -12.30 10.96 12.56
C ALA A 207 -12.62 9.50 12.94
N VAL A 208 -11.68 8.80 13.57
CA VAL A 208 -11.83 7.39 14.00
C VAL A 208 -12.84 7.29 15.15
N GLN A 209 -12.75 8.14 16.17
CA GLN A 209 -13.72 8.14 17.26
C GLN A 209 -15.13 8.44 16.78
N ASN A 210 -15.31 9.45 15.90
CA ASN A 210 -16.62 9.73 15.32
C ASN A 210 -17.18 8.54 14.54
N LEU A 211 -16.33 7.81 13.79
CA LEU A 211 -16.74 6.59 13.08
C LEU A 211 -17.25 5.54 14.07
N LEU A 212 -16.45 5.23 15.09
CA LEU A 212 -16.73 4.15 16.02
C LEU A 212 -17.95 4.44 16.90
N HIS A 213 -18.19 5.70 17.25
CA HIS A 213 -19.38 6.09 18.02
C HIS A 213 -20.65 6.19 17.17
N SER A 214 -20.58 6.74 15.95
CA SER A 214 -21.78 6.96 15.12
C SER A 214 -22.13 5.79 14.20
N GLY A 215 -21.19 4.89 13.93
CA GLY A 215 -21.30 3.86 12.89
C GLY A 215 -21.34 4.43 11.46
N GLN A 216 -21.17 5.76 11.28
CA GLN A 216 -21.31 6.42 9.99
C GLN A 216 -19.96 6.60 9.31
N LEU A 217 -19.79 5.92 8.17
CA LEU A 217 -18.60 6.01 7.34
C LEU A 217 -18.89 6.81 6.06
N LEU A 218 -18.04 7.80 5.76
CA LEU A 218 -18.11 8.54 4.50
C LEU A 218 -17.94 7.59 3.31
N LYS A 219 -18.78 7.73 2.28
CA LYS A 219 -18.70 6.92 1.04
C LYS A 219 -17.30 6.93 0.42
N GLN A 220 -16.58 8.04 0.51
CA GLN A 220 -15.23 8.18 -0.01
C GLN A 220 -14.20 7.27 0.67
N ILE A 221 -14.41 6.91 1.94
CA ILE A 221 -13.53 6.00 2.69
C ILE A 221 -13.91 4.54 2.41
N LYS A 222 -15.12 4.28 1.90
CA LYS A 222 -15.58 2.94 1.50
C LYS A 222 -14.98 2.48 0.17
N PHE A 223 -14.34 3.36 -0.59
CA PHE A 223 -13.63 2.93 -1.78
C PHE A 223 -12.49 2.00 -1.38
N THR A 224 -12.38 0.89 -2.10
CA THR A 224 -11.34 -0.12 -1.88
C THR A 224 -10.79 -0.57 -3.23
N HIS A 225 -9.55 -1.04 -3.23
CA HIS A 225 -8.97 -1.69 -4.39
C HIS A 225 -9.06 -3.20 -4.20
N ILE A 226 -9.79 -3.86 -5.11
CA ILE A 226 -9.75 -5.32 -5.17
C ILE A 226 -8.45 -5.71 -5.87
N CYS A 227 -7.59 -6.42 -5.14
CA CYS A 227 -6.34 -6.95 -5.67
C CYS A 227 -6.38 -8.47 -5.56
N LEU A 228 -6.45 -9.14 -6.71
CA LEU A 228 -6.40 -10.60 -6.77
C LEU A 228 -4.97 -11.09 -6.49
N ILE A 229 -4.84 -12.00 -5.55
CA ILE A 229 -3.57 -12.64 -5.19
C ILE A 229 -3.69 -14.13 -5.51
N PRO A 230 -3.13 -14.59 -6.65
CA PRO A 230 -3.13 -16.00 -7.01
C PRO A 230 -2.49 -16.85 -5.91
N LYS A 231 -3.21 -17.91 -5.48
CA LYS A 231 -2.72 -18.90 -4.51
C LYS A 231 -2.10 -20.13 -5.19
N VAL A 232 -2.47 -20.36 -6.44
CA VAL A 232 -1.98 -21.46 -7.30
C VAL A 232 -1.43 -20.89 -8.60
N ALA A 233 -0.63 -21.69 -9.31
CA ALA A 233 -0.22 -21.35 -10.67
C ALA A 233 -1.45 -21.41 -11.60
N ASN A 234 -1.57 -20.43 -12.51
CA ASN A 234 -2.65 -20.32 -13.49
C ASN A 234 -4.05 -20.46 -12.88
N PRO A 235 -4.47 -19.53 -12.00
CA PRO A 235 -5.80 -19.58 -11.40
C PRO A 235 -6.88 -19.44 -12.47
N THR A 236 -7.89 -20.32 -12.43
CA THR A 236 -9.00 -20.35 -13.39
C THR A 236 -10.35 -20.02 -12.76
N SER A 237 -10.43 -19.92 -11.43
CA SER A 237 -11.67 -19.60 -10.71
C SER A 237 -11.39 -18.84 -9.40
N MET A 238 -12.42 -18.18 -8.88
CA MET A 238 -12.40 -17.64 -7.52
C MET A 238 -12.51 -18.80 -6.51
N LEU A 239 -11.60 -18.85 -5.54
CA LEU A 239 -11.55 -19.92 -4.53
C LEU A 239 -12.77 -19.84 -3.59
N ILE A 240 -13.24 -21.00 -3.11
CA ILE A 240 -13.83 -21.14 -1.77
C ILE A 240 -12.69 -21.58 -0.85
#